data_AF-A0AA96VWN9-F1
#
_entry.id   AF-A0AA96VWN9-F1
#
_cell.length_a   1.000
_cell.length_b   1.000
_cell.length_c   1.000
_cell.angle_alpha   90.00
_cell.angle_beta   90.00
_cell.angle_gamma   90.00
#
_symmetry.space_group_name_H-M   'P 1'
#
loop_
_entity.id
_entity.type
_entity.pdbx_description
1 polymer ?
#
loop_
_entity_poly.entity_id
_entity_poly.type
_entity_poly.pdbx_seq_one_letter_code
_entity_poly.pdbx_strand_id
1 'polypeptide(L)'
;MADTVSIPADVAHAFTDAWGTTVITSDVAASLGCTEVDALTDLLRALGAEQAADEWTDAHAQDDEPNDRHFQGTVPVDASLAADGMHWSPDPADAHDG
;
A
#
# COMPACT_ATOMS: atom_id res chain seq x y z
N MET A 1 -16.39 9.95 20.92
CA MET A 1 -15.38 11.02 20.84
C MET A 1 -14.06 10.30 20.67
N ALA A 2 -13.28 10.62 19.64
CA ALA A 2 -11.96 9.99 19.49
C ALA A 2 -11.14 10.36 20.73
N ASP A 3 -10.60 9.37 21.43
CA ASP A 3 -9.65 9.60 22.52
C ASP A 3 -8.39 10.24 21.91
N THR A 4 -8.23 11.54 22.12
CA THR A 4 -7.09 12.28 21.58
C THR A 4 -5.88 12.07 22.49
N VAL A 5 -4.80 11.53 21.93
CA VAL A 5 -3.49 11.49 22.57
C VAL A 5 -2.70 12.73 22.15
N SER A 6 -2.11 13.43 23.12
CA SER A 6 -1.20 14.53 22.85
C SER A 6 0.22 14.00 22.65
N ILE A 7 0.85 14.37 21.53
CA ILE A 7 2.26 14.07 21.24
C ILE A 7 3.12 15.30 21.60
N PRO A 8 4.23 15.15 22.35
CA PRO A 8 5.17 16.24 22.59
C PRO A 8 5.73 16.81 21.27
N ALA A 9 5.88 18.13 21.20
CA ALA A 9 6.28 18.82 19.97
C ALA A 9 7.68 18.39 19.47
N ASP A 10 8.62 18.14 20.38
CA ASP A 10 9.95 17.64 20.05
C ASP A 10 9.91 16.23 19.45
N VAL A 11 9.05 15.35 19.97
CA VAL A 11 8.84 13.99 19.45
C VAL A 11 8.20 14.04 18.06
N ALA A 12 7.18 14.87 17.88
CA ALA A 12 6.56 15.09 16.58
C ALA A 12 7.57 15.61 15.55
N HIS A 13 8.40 16.58 15.93
CA HIS A 13 9.40 17.17 15.05
C HIS A 13 10.48 16.14 14.65
N ALA A 14 10.99 15.37 15.61
CA ALA A 14 11.96 14.32 15.34
C ALA A 14 11.41 13.24 14.40
N PHE A 15 10.12 12.90 14.54
CA PHE A 15 9.45 11.98 13.63
C PHE A 15 9.35 12.57 12.21
N THR A 16 8.85 13.80 12.07
CA THR A 16 8.72 14.44 10.75
C THR A 16 10.08 14.68 10.07
N ASP A 17 11.16 14.90 10.84
CA ASP A 17 12.51 15.05 10.28
C ASP A 17 13.05 13.71 9.74
N ALA A 18 12.90 12.65 10.53
CA ALA A 18 13.34 11.30 10.13
C ALA A 18 12.55 10.75 8.94
N TRP A 19 11.23 10.94 8.93
CA TRP A 19 10.34 10.36 7.94
C TRP A 19 9.99 11.34 6.80
N GLY A 20 10.27 12.63 6.95
CA GLY A 20 10.07 13.63 5.88
C GLY A 20 11.28 13.80 4.96
N THR A 21 12.39 13.11 5.23
CA THR A 21 13.58 13.17 4.39
C THR A 21 13.47 12.20 3.22
N THR A 22 13.53 12.72 1.99
CA THR A 22 13.33 11.98 0.73
C THR A 22 14.41 10.94 0.39
N VAL A 23 15.41 10.78 1.25
CA VAL A 23 16.58 9.92 0.99
C VAL A 23 16.26 8.46 1.27
N ILE A 24 15.31 8.18 2.16
CA ILE A 24 14.93 6.81 2.56
C ILE A 24 13.60 6.36 1.95
N THR A 25 12.84 7.25 1.33
CA THR A 25 11.46 6.99 0.91
C THR A 25 11.36 5.89 -0.13
N SER A 26 12.19 5.86 -1.18
CA SER A 26 12.04 4.87 -2.25
C SER A 26 12.30 3.43 -1.80
N ASP A 27 13.45 3.18 -1.13
CA ASP A 27 13.83 1.82 -0.74
C ASP A 27 12.93 1.27 0.38
N VAL A 28 12.49 2.15 1.29
CA VAL A 28 11.66 1.77 2.42
C VAL A 28 10.20 1.65 2.02
N ALA A 29 9.67 2.57 1.20
CA ALA A 29 8.27 2.52 0.77
C ALA A 29 7.96 1.26 -0.03
N ALA A 30 8.87 0.80 -0.90
CA ALA A 30 8.70 -0.45 -1.63
C ALA A 30 8.67 -1.71 -0.73
N SER A 31 9.25 -1.61 0.47
CA SER A 31 9.31 -2.73 1.43
C SER A 31 8.13 -2.77 2.41
N LEU A 32 7.38 -1.67 2.54
CA LEU A 32 6.21 -1.59 3.40
C LEU A 32 4.98 -2.16 2.69
N GLY A 33 4.02 -2.66 3.44
CA GLY A 33 2.69 -2.96 2.90
C GLY A 33 1.78 -1.73 2.87
N CYS A 34 0.75 -1.76 2.02
CA CYS A 34 -0.22 -0.67 1.88
C CYS A 34 -0.78 -0.14 3.22
N THR A 35 -1.11 -1.04 4.17
CA THR A 35 -1.66 -0.62 5.47
C THR A 35 -0.64 0.15 6.31
N GLU A 36 0.65 -0.17 6.17
CA GLU A 36 1.72 0.48 6.92
C GLU A 36 2.01 1.87 6.34
N VAL A 37 1.99 2.00 5.02
CA VAL A 37 2.11 3.29 4.33
C VAL A 37 0.89 4.18 4.61
N ASP A 38 -0.32 3.65 4.61
CA ASP A 38 -1.52 4.41 4.99
C ASP A 38 -1.40 4.97 6.42
N ALA A 39 -1.02 4.13 7.38
CA ALA A 39 -0.84 4.56 8.76
C ALA A 39 0.27 5.61 8.93
N LEU A 40 1.38 5.47 8.19
CA LEU A 40 2.47 6.44 8.19
C LEU A 40 2.04 7.79 7.61
N THR A 41 1.38 7.77 6.46
CA THR A 41 0.94 8.99 5.77
C THR A 41 -0.16 9.72 6.54
N ASP A 42 -1.09 9.00 7.16
CA ASP A 42 -2.09 9.58 8.06
C ASP A 42 -1.46 10.29 9.27
N LEU A 43 -0.42 9.68 9.86
CA LEU A 43 0.31 10.31 10.97
C LEU A 43 1.09 11.54 10.49
N LEU A 44 1.76 11.48 9.34
CA LEU A 44 2.46 12.64 8.77
C LEU A 44 1.51 13.80 8.50
N ARG A 45 0.32 13.53 7.93
CA ARG A 45 -0.73 14.54 7.73
C ARG A 45 -1.22 15.12 9.05
N ALA A 46 -1.46 14.29 10.06
CA ALA A 46 -1.87 14.74 11.39
C ALA A 46 -0.81 15.63 12.08
N LEU A 47 0.47 15.43 11.75
CA LEU A 47 1.59 16.23 12.23
C LEU A 47 1.87 17.48 11.36
N GLY A 48 1.13 17.68 10.27
CA GLY A 48 1.28 18.82 9.36
C GLY A 48 2.35 18.64 8.27
N ALA A 49 2.88 17.43 8.09
CA ALA A 49 3.86 17.08 7.07
C ALA A 49 3.20 16.48 5.82
N GLU A 50 2.25 17.22 5.23
CA GLU A 50 1.43 16.75 4.09
C GLU A 50 2.27 16.39 2.86
N GLN A 51 3.28 17.20 2.52
CA GLN A 51 4.17 16.92 1.39
C GLN A 51 4.90 15.58 1.54
N ALA A 52 5.43 15.31 2.74
CA ALA A 52 6.09 14.04 3.01
C ALA A 52 5.11 12.87 2.88
N ALA A 53 3.88 13.03 3.37
CA ALA A 53 2.85 12.00 3.25
C ALA A 53 2.57 11.65 1.78
N ASP A 54 2.46 12.66 0.91
CA ASP A 54 2.22 12.43 -0.51
C ASP A 54 3.41 11.76 -1.21
N GLU A 55 4.64 12.13 -0.84
CA GLU A 55 5.86 11.47 -1.33
C GLU A 55 5.95 10.00 -0.92
N TRP A 56 5.53 9.65 0.31
CA TRP A 56 5.46 8.25 0.75
C TRP A 56 4.42 7.46 -0.04
N THR A 57 3.25 8.04 -0.30
CA THR A 57 2.22 7.40 -1.13
C THR A 57 2.73 7.18 -2.56
N ASP A 58 3.36 8.19 -3.16
CA ASP A 58 3.84 8.13 -4.55
C ASP A 58 5.04 7.18 -4.71
N ALA A 59 5.94 7.14 -3.72
CA ALA A 59 7.05 6.19 -3.69
C ALA A 59 6.57 4.74 -3.54
N HIS A 60 5.56 4.50 -2.72
CA HIS A 60 4.98 3.16 -2.54
C HIS A 60 4.23 2.69 -3.80
N ALA A 61 3.42 3.57 -4.39
CA ALA A 61 2.62 3.27 -5.58
C ALA A 61 3.44 2.95 -6.84
N GLN A 62 4.73 3.34 -6.89
CA GLN A 62 5.63 3.05 -8.00
C GLN A 62 6.09 1.59 -8.07
N ASP A 63 6.08 0.88 -6.93
CA ASP A 63 6.50 -0.53 -6.82
C ASP A 63 5.32 -1.51 -6.62
N ASP A 64 4.08 -1.00 -6.59
CA ASP A 64 2.87 -1.81 -6.45
C ASP A 64 2.67 -2.77 -7.63
N GLU A 65 2.23 -3.99 -7.33
CA GLU A 65 1.78 -4.96 -8.33
C GLU A 65 0.41 -4.54 -8.91
N PRO A 66 0.04 -4.94 -10.15
CA PRO A 66 -1.20 -4.51 -10.84
C PRO A 66 -2.52 -4.85 -10.12
N ASN A 67 -2.46 -5.60 -9.03
CA ASN A 67 -3.57 -6.06 -8.21
C ASN A 67 -3.65 -5.35 -6.85
N ASP A 68 -2.75 -4.42 -6.53
CA ASP A 68 -2.79 -3.66 -5.28
C ASP A 68 -3.58 -2.32 -5.42
N ARG A 69 -4.10 -1.85 -4.30
CA ARG A 69 -4.99 -0.69 -4.16
C ARG A 69 -4.34 0.63 -4.57
N HIS A 70 -3.02 0.76 -4.48
CA HIS A 70 -2.31 2.01 -4.81
C HIS A 70 -1.58 1.97 -6.16
N PHE A 71 -1.76 0.91 -6.96
CA PHE A 71 -1.20 0.81 -8.31
C PHE A 71 -1.60 2.02 -9.20
N GLN A 72 -0.63 2.87 -9.53
CA GLN A 72 -0.80 4.06 -10.38
C GLN A 72 -0.36 3.84 -11.84
N GLY A 73 0.03 2.61 -12.22
CA GLY A 73 0.44 2.29 -13.58
C GLY A 73 -0.73 2.25 -14.57
N THR A 74 -0.50 2.67 -15.82
CA THR A 74 -1.41 2.31 -16.92
C THR A 74 -1.20 0.85 -17.25
N VAL A 75 -2.10 -0.03 -16.80
CA VAL A 75 -2.21 -1.37 -17.38
C VAL A 75 -2.56 -1.25 -18.87
N PRO A 76 -1.75 -1.78 -19.80
CA PRO A 76 -2.25 -2.02 -21.15
C PRO A 76 -3.48 -2.95 -21.04
N VAL A 77 -4.49 -2.71 -21.88
CA VAL A 77 -5.85 -3.30 -21.80
C VAL A 77 -5.92 -4.83 -21.96
N ASP A 78 -4.77 -5.52 -21.94
CA ASP A 78 -4.62 -6.97 -22.13
C ASP A 78 -4.22 -7.73 -20.85
N ALA A 79 -3.99 -7.04 -19.72
CA ALA A 79 -3.60 -7.71 -18.46
C ALA A 79 -4.79 -8.05 -17.53
N SER A 80 -6.04 -7.83 -17.96
CA SER A 80 -7.23 -7.98 -17.10
C SER A 80 -7.99 -9.30 -17.26
N LEU A 81 -7.34 -10.38 -17.73
CA LEU A 81 -7.99 -11.70 -17.80
C LEU A 81 -7.12 -12.81 -17.18
N ALA A 82 -7.11 -12.86 -15.86
CA ALA A 82 -6.90 -14.11 -15.13
C ALA A 82 -7.69 -14.13 -13.80
N ALA A 83 -8.96 -13.69 -13.84
CA ALA A 83 -9.92 -13.96 -12.76
C ALA A 83 -10.97 -15.04 -13.14
N ASP A 84 -11.02 -15.48 -14.41
CA ASP A 84 -11.92 -16.54 -14.90
C ASP A 84 -11.24 -17.92 -15.05
N GLY A 85 -10.09 -18.12 -14.41
CA GLY A 85 -9.25 -19.32 -14.59
C GLY A 85 -9.54 -20.49 -13.65
N MET A 86 -10.50 -20.40 -12.73
CA MET A 86 -10.81 -21.47 -11.78
C MET A 86 -12.25 -22.00 -11.91
N HIS A 87 -12.67 -22.28 -13.14
CA HIS A 87 -13.78 -23.21 -13.34
C HIS A 87 -13.26 -24.64 -13.13
N TRP A 88 -13.42 -25.17 -11.92
CA TRP A 88 -13.26 -26.59 -11.66
C TRP A 88 -14.28 -27.37 -12.49
N SER A 89 -13.80 -28.11 -13.49
CA SER A 89 -14.57 -29.16 -14.16
C SER A 89 -14.19 -30.50 -13.52
N PRO A 90 -15.15 -31.31 -13.03
CA PRO A 90 -14.84 -32.67 -12.59
C PRO A 90 -14.41 -33.52 -13.79
N ASP A 91 -13.37 -34.35 -13.60
CA ASP A 91 -12.93 -35.34 -14.57
C ASP A 91 -13.97 -36.48 -14.67
N PRO A 92 -14.34 -36.95 -15.87
CA PRO A 92 -15.34 -38.00 -16.06
C PRO A 92 -14.91 -39.41 -15.59
N ALA A 93 -13.71 -39.58 -15.02
CA ALA A 93 -13.26 -40.88 -14.50
C ALA A 93 -13.84 -41.29 -13.13
N ASP A 94 -14.44 -40.36 -12.36
CA ASP A 94 -15.09 -40.67 -11.07
C ASP A 94 -16.58 -41.07 -11.19
N ALA A 95 -16.96 -41.67 -12.33
CA ALA A 95 -18.32 -42.13 -12.60
C ALA A 95 -18.38 -43.56 -13.19
N HIS A 96 -17.72 -44.53 -12.52
CA HIS A 96 -18.04 -45.96 -12.60
C HIS A 96 -17.67 -46.54 -11.22
N ASP A 97 -18.48 -47.30 -10.49
CA ASP A 97 -19.56 -48.24 -10.79
C ASP A 97 -20.44 -48.37 -9.53
N GLY A 98 -21.63 -48.94 -9.67
CA GLY A 98 -22.69 -48.99 -8.64
C GLY A 98 -22.48 -49.93 -7.46
#